data_AF-A0A5A8A893-F1
#
_entry.id   AF-A0A5A8A893-F1
#
_cell.length_a   1.000
_cell.length_b   1.000
_cell.length_c   1.000
_cell.angle_alpha   90.00
_cell.angle_beta   90.00
_cell.angle_gamma   90.00
#
_symmetry.space_group_name_H-M   'P 1'
#
loop_
_entity.id
_entity.type
_entity.pdbx_description
1 polymer ?
#
loop_
_entity_poly.entity_id
_entity_poly.type
_entity_poly.pdbx_seq_one_letter_code
_entity_poly.pdbx_strand_id
1 'polypeptide(L)'
;MLALMTVGALAWLALDKRTALPAPVRMAVQSGWTVVALASFQGATALRITGDGVFSLRIDGRRVVRVAPGRGATVRMKTLRSLDVRSVHGGVVVTVTPRG
;
A
#
# COMPACT_ATOMS: atom_id res chain seq x y z
N MET A 1 -6.54 -2.91 -50.44
CA MET A 1 -6.67 -1.82 -49.45
C MET A 1 -7.37 -2.36 -48.20
N LEU A 2 -6.67 -3.18 -47.39
CA LEU A 2 -7.23 -3.85 -46.20
C LEU A 2 -6.08 -4.14 -45.23
N ALA A 3 -5.52 -3.08 -44.64
CA ALA A 3 -4.46 -3.20 -43.65
C ALA A 3 -4.52 -2.02 -42.69
N LEU A 4 -5.68 -1.76 -42.08
CA LEU A 4 -5.81 -0.60 -41.18
C LEU A 4 -6.97 -0.71 -40.18
N MET A 5 -7.23 -1.88 -39.58
CA MET A 5 -8.31 -1.99 -38.57
C MET A 5 -7.93 -2.78 -37.31
N THR A 6 -6.71 -3.28 -37.17
CA THR A 6 -6.33 -4.17 -36.05
C THR A 6 -5.51 -3.50 -34.94
N VAL A 7 -5.06 -2.25 -35.09
CA VAL A 7 -4.19 -1.59 -34.10
C VAL A 7 -4.97 -0.91 -32.95
N GLY A 8 -6.26 -0.63 -33.12
CA GLY A 8 -7.05 0.14 -32.14
C GLY A 8 -7.43 -0.62 -30.85
N ALA A 9 -7.51 -1.95 -30.89
CA ALA A 9 -8.03 -2.74 -29.78
C ALA A 9 -7.01 -2.98 -28.65
N LEU A 10 -5.71 -3.09 -28.96
CA LEU A 10 -4.67 -3.25 -27.94
C LEU A 10 -4.38 -1.96 -27.16
N ALA A 11 -4.63 -0.79 -27.76
CA ALA A 11 -4.43 0.50 -27.10
C ALA A 11 -5.41 0.72 -25.93
N TRP A 12 -6.65 0.22 -26.04
CA TRP A 12 -7.66 0.33 -24.99
C TRP A 12 -7.38 -0.59 -23.79
N LEU A 13 -6.99 -1.85 -24.02
CA LEU A 13 -6.59 -2.76 -22.93
C LEU A 13 -5.30 -2.32 -22.20
N ALA A 14 -4.41 -1.60 -22.89
CA ALA A 14 -3.22 -1.01 -22.27
C ALA A 14 -3.51 0.29 -21.51
N LEU A 15 -4.64 0.95 -21.76
CA LEU A 15 -5.04 2.18 -21.08
C LEU A 15 -5.75 1.87 -19.75
N ASP A 16 -6.58 0.83 -19.72
CA ASP A 16 -7.30 0.39 -18.51
C ASP A 16 -6.35 -0.08 -17.39
N LYS A 17 -5.23 -0.72 -17.78
CA LYS A 17 -4.18 -1.14 -16.84
C LYS A 17 -3.34 0.02 -16.27
N ARG A 18 -3.40 1.23 -16.82
CA ARG A 18 -2.53 2.34 -16.41
C ARG A 18 -3.10 3.20 -15.28
N THR A 19 -4.34 2.99 -14.87
CA THR A 19 -5.04 3.90 -13.95
C THR A 19 -5.61 3.22 -12.71
N ALA A 20 -5.67 1.89 -12.66
CA ALA A 20 -6.12 1.17 -11.47
C ALA A 20 -5.03 1.16 -10.39
N LEU A 21 -5.30 1.80 -9.25
CA LEU A 21 -4.47 1.67 -8.06
C LEU A 21 -4.34 0.19 -7.66
N PRO A 22 -3.20 -0.23 -7.08
CA PRO A 22 -3.04 -1.59 -6.60
C PRO A 22 -4.14 -1.98 -5.60
N ALA A 23 -4.43 -3.28 -5.48
CA ALA A 23 -5.42 -3.73 -4.52
C ALA A 23 -4.95 -3.52 -3.06
N PRO A 24 -5.87 -3.34 -2.09
CA PRO A 24 -5.50 -3.34 -0.68
C PRO A 24 -4.84 -4.66 -0.27
N VAL A 25 -3.78 -4.58 0.53
CA VAL A 25 -3.07 -5.76 1.06
C VAL A 25 -3.36 -5.91 2.54
N ARG A 26 -3.68 -7.14 2.97
CA ARG A 26 -3.86 -7.50 4.39
C ARG A 26 -2.70 -8.36 4.85
N MET A 27 -2.16 -8.07 6.02
CA MET A 27 -1.05 -8.82 6.60
C MET A 27 -1.23 -9.01 8.10
N ALA A 28 -0.89 -10.20 8.60
CA ALA A 28 -0.80 -10.46 10.03
C ALA A 28 0.56 -9.95 10.53
N VAL A 29 0.54 -9.08 11.53
CA VAL A 29 1.73 -8.47 12.11
C VAL A 29 1.84 -8.88 13.57
N GLN A 30 3.04 -9.32 13.96
CA GLN A 30 3.34 -9.78 15.31
C GLN A 30 4.10 -8.70 16.10
N SER A 31 4.65 -9.06 17.25
CA SER A 31 5.46 -8.17 18.08
C SER A 31 6.82 -7.80 17.47
N GLY A 32 7.21 -8.40 16.33
CA GLY A 32 8.39 -8.01 15.55
C GLY A 32 8.09 -6.92 14.51
N TRP A 33 9.13 -6.25 14.00
CA TRP A 33 8.99 -5.34 12.86
C TRP A 33 8.89 -6.15 11.57
N THR A 34 7.82 -5.94 10.82
CA THR A 34 7.56 -6.55 9.51
C THR A 34 7.66 -5.48 8.42
N VAL A 35 8.51 -5.70 7.43
CA VAL A 35 8.71 -4.79 6.30
C VAL A 35 7.50 -4.86 5.35
N VAL A 36 6.99 -3.71 4.94
CA VAL A 36 5.96 -3.59 3.90
C VAL A 36 6.64 -3.48 2.54
N ALA A 37 6.29 -4.38 1.61
CA ALA A 37 6.79 -4.34 0.24
C ALA A 37 6.22 -3.13 -0.52
N LEU A 38 6.96 -2.02 -0.56
CA LEU A 38 6.54 -0.80 -1.25
C LEU A 38 6.34 -1.00 -2.76
N ALA A 39 7.05 -1.96 -3.36
CA ALA A 39 6.90 -2.32 -4.76
C ALA A 39 5.48 -2.82 -5.11
N SER A 40 4.73 -3.36 -4.14
CA SER A 40 3.34 -3.78 -4.34
C SER A 40 2.36 -2.61 -4.49
N PHE A 41 2.80 -1.39 -4.20
CA PHE A 41 1.99 -0.18 -4.24
C PHE A 41 2.48 0.86 -5.25
N GLN A 42 3.22 0.41 -6.27
CA GLN A 42 3.69 1.27 -7.36
C GLN A 42 2.50 1.98 -8.02
N GLY A 43 2.61 3.30 -8.19
CA GLY A 43 1.54 4.15 -8.70
C GLY A 43 0.66 4.82 -7.63
N ALA A 44 0.76 4.43 -6.35
CA ALA A 44 0.07 5.12 -5.26
C ALA A 44 0.79 6.42 -4.85
N THR A 45 0.03 7.49 -4.59
CA THR A 45 0.54 8.75 -4.02
C THR A 45 0.60 8.72 -2.49
N ALA A 46 -0.22 7.87 -1.87
CA ALA A 46 -0.22 7.64 -0.43
C ALA A 46 -0.68 6.21 -0.08
N LEU A 47 -0.35 5.75 1.12
CA LEU A 47 -0.83 4.51 1.70
C LEU A 47 -1.67 4.86 2.93
N ARG A 48 -2.88 4.32 3.03
CA ARG A 48 -3.66 4.29 4.27
C ARG A 48 -3.48 2.95 4.93
N ILE A 49 -2.95 2.97 6.16
CA ILE A 49 -2.70 1.79 6.96
C ILE A 49 -3.70 1.75 8.11
N THR A 50 -4.49 0.70 8.19
CA THR A 50 -5.49 0.47 9.24
C THR A 50 -5.25 -0.87 9.90
N GLY A 51 -5.64 -1.03 11.16
CA GLY A 51 -5.53 -2.30 11.87
C GLY A 51 -6.70 -2.51 12.81
N ASP A 52 -6.96 -3.77 13.12
CA ASP A 52 -7.96 -4.23 14.09
C ASP A 52 -7.49 -4.06 15.55
N GLY A 53 -6.20 -3.85 15.76
CA GLY A 53 -5.58 -3.59 17.06
C GLY A 53 -4.64 -2.38 17.05
N VAL A 54 -3.93 -2.18 18.17
CA VAL A 54 -2.94 -1.11 18.33
C VAL A 54 -1.63 -1.58 17.69
N PHE A 55 -1.12 -0.82 16.71
CA PHE A 55 0.14 -1.10 16.03
C PHE A 55 1.01 0.15 15.93
N SER A 56 2.29 -0.07 15.64
CA SER A 56 3.29 0.96 15.41
C SER A 56 3.77 0.88 13.98
N LEU A 57 3.95 2.04 13.35
CA LEU A 57 4.55 2.20 12.04
C LEU A 57 5.94 2.77 12.21
N ARG A 58 6.95 2.18 11.58
CA ARG A 58 8.26 2.80 11.42
C ARG A 58 8.39 3.29 9.99
N ILE A 59 8.66 4.58 9.85
CA ILE A 59 8.75 5.28 8.58
C ILE A 59 10.21 5.69 8.38
N ASP A 60 10.79 5.27 7.26
CA ASP A 60 12.17 5.56 6.83
C ASP A 60 13.20 5.23 7.92
N GLY A 61 12.97 4.13 8.65
CA GLY A 61 13.83 3.65 9.74
C GLY A 61 13.88 4.55 10.99
N ARG A 62 13.27 5.75 10.96
CA ARG A 62 13.49 6.81 11.97
C ARG A 62 12.26 7.13 12.78
N ARG A 63 11.12 7.32 12.13
CA ARG A 63 9.91 7.83 12.80
C ARG A 63 9.00 6.67 13.17
N VAL A 64 8.76 6.49 14.46
CA VAL A 64 7.76 5.54 14.95
C VAL A 64 6.45 6.28 15.24
N VAL A 65 5.36 5.84 14.61
CA VAL A 65 4.01 6.38 14.82
C VAL A 65 3.14 5.27 15.39
N ARG A 66 2.62 5.47 16.61
CA ARG A 66 1.64 4.55 17.20
C ARG A 66 0.25 4.88 16.65
N VAL A 67 -0.46 3.87 16.19
CA VAL A 67 -1.77 3.99 15.57
C VAL A 67 -2.80 3.23 16.40
N ALA A 68 -3.87 3.93 16.76
CA ALA A 68 -4.99 3.33 17.48
C ALA A 68 -5.87 2.48 16.54
N PRO A 69 -6.56 1.44 17.06
CA PRO A 69 -7.49 0.63 16.29
C PRO A 69 -8.55 1.51 15.62
N GLY A 70 -8.94 1.18 14.39
CA GLY A 70 -10.02 1.87 13.67
C GLY A 70 -9.71 3.29 13.16
N ARG A 71 -8.71 4.00 13.69
CA ARG A 71 -8.33 5.35 13.22
C ARG A 71 -7.54 5.31 11.90
N GLY A 72 -6.58 4.38 11.85
CA GLY A 72 -5.61 4.27 10.76
C GLY A 72 -4.63 5.44 10.68
N ALA A 73 -3.62 5.31 9.82
CA ALA A 73 -2.62 6.33 9.53
C ALA A 73 -2.39 6.42 8.03
N THR A 74 -2.14 7.62 7.52
CA THR A 74 -1.86 7.84 6.10
C THR A 74 -0.40 8.29 5.94
N VAL A 75 0.33 7.63 5.04
CA VAL A 75 1.74 7.91 4.75
C VAL A 75 1.86 8.26 3.27
N ARG A 76 2.53 9.37 2.96
CA ARG A 76 2.72 9.81 1.57
C ARG A 76 3.85 9.03 0.91
N MET A 77 3.61 8.50 -0.28
CA MET A 77 4.57 7.67 -1.02
C MET A 77 5.69 8.47 -1.67
N LYS A 78 5.47 9.77 -1.96
CA LYS A 78 6.44 10.62 -2.69
C LYS A 78 7.85 10.62 -2.08
N THR A 79 7.97 10.41 -0.77
CA THR A 79 9.25 10.41 -0.05
C THR A 79 9.51 9.14 0.76
N LEU A 80 8.59 8.17 0.72
CA LEU A 80 8.65 6.98 1.55
C LEU A 80 9.66 5.98 0.97
N ARG A 81 10.71 5.68 1.73
CA ARG A 81 11.76 4.71 1.37
C ARG A 81 11.60 3.39 2.08
N SER A 82 11.17 3.42 3.34
CA SER A 82 10.85 2.21 4.09
C SER A 82 9.60 2.38 4.94
N LEU A 83 8.81 1.32 5.04
CA LEU A 83 7.67 1.25 5.92
C LEU A 83 7.70 -0.11 6.61
N ASP A 84 7.77 -0.09 7.93
CA ASP A 84 7.68 -1.29 8.75
C ASP A 84 6.48 -1.17 9.68
N VAL A 85 5.85 -2.30 9.97
CA VAL A 85 4.71 -2.38 10.87
C VAL A 85 5.04 -3.35 11.99
N ARG A 86 4.65 -3.02 13.21
CA ARG A 86 4.81 -3.85 14.39
C ARG A 86 3.56 -3.78 15.23
N SER A 87 3.08 -4.90 15.74
CA SER A 87 2.01 -4.88 16.72
C SER A 87 2.52 -4.57 18.13
N VAL A 88 1.72 -3.83 18.90
CA VAL A 88 2.09 -3.43 20.27
C VAL A 88 1.72 -4.48 21.32
N HIS A 89 0.61 -5.21 21.15
CA HIS A 89 0.07 -6.08 22.21
C HIS A 89 -0.22 -7.53 21.77
N GLY A 90 0.14 -7.97 20.56
CA GLY A 90 -0.14 -9.35 20.10
C GLY A 90 -0.17 -9.50 18.58
N GLY A 91 -0.81 -10.53 18.03
CA GLY A 91 -1.08 -10.60 16.60
C GLY A 91 -2.16 -9.60 16.18
N VAL A 92 -1.90 -8.76 15.19
CA VAL A 92 -2.85 -7.75 14.66
C VAL A 92 -2.92 -7.88 13.15
N VAL A 93 -4.11 -7.79 12.56
CA VAL A 93 -4.25 -7.74 11.10
C VAL A 93 -4.23 -6.28 10.66
N VAL A 94 -3.23 -5.95 9.84
CA VAL A 94 -3.06 -4.62 9.27
C VAL A 94 -3.41 -4.67 7.79
N THR A 95 -4.19 -3.69 7.34
CA THR A 95 -4.57 -3.47 5.94
C THR A 95 -3.87 -2.22 5.43
N VAL A 96 -3.18 -2.34 4.30
CA VAL A 96 -2.53 -1.25 3.59
C VAL A 96 -3.29 -1.00 2.30
N THR A 97 -3.95 0.14 2.23
CA THR A 97 -4.76 0.57 1.11
C THR A 97 -4.03 1.66 0.34
N PRO A 98 -3.63 1.45 -0.92
CA PRO A 98 -3.06 2.53 -1.72
C PRO A 98 -4.12 3.59 -2.05
N ARG A 99 -3.66 4.82 -2.20
CA ARG A 99 -4.44 6.01 -2.55
C ARG A 99 -3.71 6.74 -3.68
N GLY A 100 -4.46 7.29 -4.62
CA GLY A 100 -4.00 8.00 -5.82
C GLY A 100 -4.42 9.45 -5.75
#